data_AF-A0A958D398-F1
#
_entry.id   AF-A0A958D398-F1
#
_cell.length_a   1.000
_cell.length_b   1.000
_cell.length_c   1.000
_cell.angle_alpha   90.00
_cell.angle_beta   90.00
_cell.angle_gamma   90.00
#
_symmetry.space_group_name_H-M   'P 1'
#
loop_
_entity.id
_entity.type
_entity.pdbx_description
1 polymer ?
#
loop_
_entity_poly.entity_id
_entity_poly.type
_entity_poly.pdbx_seq_one_letter_code
_entity_poly.pdbx_strand_id
1 'polypeptide(L)' 'MAFHQSLPDLWLLSDERNAAVLEARLRSFAAPVGFVYRHYHLPDTERYAEFRRLRRIAMAEGHLVVLA' A
#
# COMPACT_ATOMS: atom_id res chain seq x y z
N MET A 1 -11.77 -18.78 -23.44
CA MET A 1 -12.12 -17.58 -22.66
C MET A 1 -10.87 -17.12 -21.95
N ALA A 2 -10.39 -15.90 -22.19
CA ALA A 2 -9.29 -15.33 -21.40
C ALA A 2 -9.88 -14.85 -20.07
N PHE A 3 -9.35 -15.34 -18.94
CA PHE A 3 -9.68 -14.78 -17.64
C PHE A 3 -9.01 -13.41 -17.55
N HIS A 4 -9.79 -12.34 -17.48
CA HIS A 4 -9.26 -11.00 -17.22
C HIS A 4 -8.98 -10.89 -15.72
N GLN A 5 -7.71 -11.02 -15.33
CA GLN A 5 -7.27 -10.72 -13.97
C GLN A 5 -7.15 -9.20 -13.84
N SER A 6 -8.15 -8.56 -13.23
CA SER A 6 -8.19 -7.11 -13.03
C SER A 6 -7.45 -6.66 -11.77
N LEU A 7 -7.06 -7.60 -10.90
CA LEU A 7 -6.33 -7.32 -9.66
C LEU A 7 -4.83 -7.55 -9.83
N PRO A 8 -3.98 -6.84 -9.05
CA PRO A 8 -2.54 -7.07 -9.05
C PRO A 8 -2.17 -8.49 -8.62
N ASP A 9 -1.11 -9.04 -9.22
CA ASP A 9 -0.58 -10.35 -8.85
C ASP A 9 0.21 -10.34 -7.52
N LEU A 10 0.78 -9.18 -7.17
CA LEU A 10 1.57 -8.98 -5.95
C LEU A 10 0.87 -8.01 -4.99
N TRP A 11 0.84 -8.39 -3.71
CA TRP A 11 0.23 -7.62 -2.64
C TRP A 11 1.22 -7.32 -1.51
N LEU A 12 1.42 -6.03 -1.23
CA LEU A 12 2.18 -5.52 -0.10
C LEU A 12 1.23 -5.19 1.05
N LEU A 13 1.42 -5.88 2.18
CA LEU A 13 0.68 -5.63 3.41
C LEU A 13 1.51 -4.78 4.35
N SER A 14 0.98 -3.62 4.75
CA SER A 14 1.64 -2.72 5.68
C SER A 14 1.47 -3.20 7.12
N ASP A 15 2.41 -2.92 8.00
CA ASP A 15 2.35 -3.30 9.42
C ASP A 15 3.36 -2.45 10.20
N GLU A 16 3.31 -2.52 11.53
CA GLU A 16 4.33 -1.87 12.39
C GLU A 16 5.74 -2.34 12.01
N ARG A 17 5.89 -3.65 11.79
CA ARG A 17 7.17 -4.32 11.54
C ARG A 17 7.89 -3.85 10.29
N ASN A 18 7.14 -3.37 9.29
CA ASN A 18 7.71 -2.93 8.01
C ASN A 18 7.54 -1.43 7.76
N ALA A 19 6.98 -0.69 8.71
CA ALA A 19 6.68 0.74 8.58
C ALA A 19 7.87 1.56 8.07
N ALA A 20 9.06 1.28 8.61
CA ALA A 20 10.30 1.99 8.28
C ALA A 20 10.72 1.89 6.80
N VAL A 21 10.29 0.85 6.08
CA VAL A 21 10.71 0.60 4.68
C VAL A 21 9.60 0.81 3.67
N LEU A 22 8.35 1.03 4.10
CA LEU A 22 7.19 1.08 3.21
C LEU A 22 7.33 2.11 2.10
N GLU A 23 7.73 3.33 2.46
CA GLU A 23 7.90 4.42 1.49
C GLU A 23 8.92 4.07 0.40
N ALA A 24 10.09 3.56 0.79
CA ALA A 24 11.11 3.15 -0.18
C ALA A 24 10.64 1.98 -1.05
N ARG A 25 9.90 1.02 -0.45
CA ARG A 25 9.38 -0.14 -1.17
C ARG A 25 8.35 0.25 -2.21
N LEU A 26 7.39 1.11 -1.86
CA LEU A 26 6.37 1.60 -2.79
C LEU A 26 6.98 2.25 -4.04
N ARG A 27 8.15 2.91 -3.94
CA ARG A 27 8.84 3.52 -5.10
C ARG A 27 9.73 2.57 -5.90
N SER A 28 9.95 1.35 -5.42
CA SER A 28 10.97 0.45 -5.97
C SER A 28 10.42 -0.70 -6.82
N PHE A 29 9.10 -0.91 -6.82
CA PHE A 29 8.53 -2.03 -7.56
C PHE A 29 8.65 -1.83 -9.07
N ALA A 30 9.04 -2.89 -9.78
CA ALA A 30 9.15 -2.87 -11.24
C ALA A 30 7.79 -2.85 -11.96
N ALA A 31 6.71 -3.14 -11.24
CA ALA A 31 5.33 -3.12 -11.74
C ALA A 31 4.37 -2.71 -10.62
N PRO A 32 3.17 -2.18 -10.94
CA PRO A 32 2.18 -1.83 -9.93
C PRO A 32 1.76 -3.01 -9.06
N VAL A 33 1.61 -2.77 -7.77
CA VAL A 33 1.20 -3.78 -6.77
C VAL A 33 -0.10 -3.38 -6.09
N GLY A 34 -0.75 -4.32 -5.42
CA GLY A 34 -1.77 -4.03 -4.42
C GLY A 34 -1.11 -3.63 -3.10
N PHE A 35 -1.53 -2.52 -2.51
CA PHE A 35 -1.04 -2.03 -1.22
C PHE A 35 -2.20 -1.99 -0.21
N VAL A 36 -2.12 -2.80 0.84
CA VAL A 36 -3.10 -2.85 1.92
C VAL A 36 -2.53 -2.17 3.16
N TYR A 37 -3.17 -1.08 3.59
CA TYR A 37 -2.78 -0.36 4.80
C TYR A 37 -3.53 -0.88 6.03
N ARG A 38 -2.82 -1.44 7.02
CA ARG A 38 -3.42 -2.10 8.22
C ARG A 38 -2.72 -1.79 9.56
N HIS A 39 -2.36 -0.54 9.82
CA HIS A 39 -1.69 -0.13 11.07
C HIS A 39 -2.66 0.00 12.25
N TYR A 40 -3.13 -1.12 12.80
CA TYR A 40 -4.11 -1.13 13.90
C TYR A 40 -3.55 -0.69 15.26
N HIS A 41 -2.23 -0.59 15.39
CA HIS A 41 -1.58 -0.12 16.62
C HIS A 41 -1.62 1.41 16.78
N LEU A 42 -1.84 2.16 15.68
CA LEU A 42 -1.84 3.61 15.71
C LEU A 42 -3.20 4.17 16.17
N PRO A 43 -3.22 5.27 16.93
CA PRO A 43 -4.42 6.06 17.14
C PRO A 43 -5.03 6.53 15.81
N ASP A 44 -6.35 6.67 15.73
CA ASP A 44 -7.07 6.95 14.48
C ASP A 44 -6.52 8.16 13.70
N THR A 45 -6.19 9.25 14.39
CA THR A 45 -5.66 10.46 13.76
C THR A 45 -4.30 10.22 13.11
N GLU A 46 -3.39 9.54 13.82
CA GLU A 46 -2.06 9.20 13.33
C GLU A 46 -2.15 8.16 12.20
N ARG A 47 -3.01 7.15 12.39
CA ARG A 47 -3.31 6.11 11.41
C ARG A 47 -3.79 6.71 10.09
N TYR A 48 -4.69 7.68 10.14
CA TYR A 48 -5.22 8.33 8.93
C TYR A 48 -4.19 9.27 8.28
N ALA A 49 -3.42 10.01 9.08
CA ALA A 49 -2.36 10.87 8.55
C ALA A 49 -1.30 10.05 7.79
N GLU A 50 -0.85 8.95 8.39
CA GLU A 50 0.15 8.06 7.78
C GLU A 50 -0.42 7.34 6.55
N PHE A 51 -1.68 6.88 6.61
CA PHE A 51 -2.37 6.33 5.44
C PHE A 51 -2.37 7.33 4.27
N ARG A 52 -2.73 8.60 4.52
CA ARG A 52 -2.76 9.61 3.45
C ARG A 52 -1.37 9.88 2.88
N ARG A 53 -0.31 9.81 3.70
CA ARG A 53 1.07 9.96 3.28
C ARG A 53 1.47 8.84 2.31
N LEU A 54 1.28 7.59 2.71
CA LEU A 54 1.64 6.42 1.91
C LEU A 54 0.74 6.25 0.68
N ARG A 55 -0.57 6.51 0.80
CA ARG A 55 -1.51 6.50 -0.32
C ARG A 55 -1.06 7.44 -1.44
N ARG A 56 -0.59 8.64 -1.12
CA ARG A 56 -0.13 9.60 -2.13
C ARG A 56 1.04 9.04 -2.94
N ILE A 57 1.98 8.38 -2.27
CA ILE A 57 3.14 7.75 -2.91
C ILE A 57 2.66 6.58 -3.78
N ALA A 58 1.89 5.66 -3.19
CA ALA A 58 1.38 4.48 -3.90
C ALA A 58 0.57 4.84 -5.16
N MET A 59 -0.30 5.86 -5.07
CA MET A 59 -1.09 6.34 -6.22
C MET A 59 -0.22 6.99 -7.30
N ALA A 60 0.87 7.69 -6.93
CA ALA A 60 1.80 8.26 -7.89
C ALA A 60 2.56 7.17 -8.67
N GLU A 61 2.82 6.03 -8.04
CA GLU A 61 3.45 4.85 -8.65
C GLU A 61 2.42 3.89 -9.32
N GLY A 62 1.15 4.30 -9.42
CA GLY A 62 0.10 3.55 -10.11
C GLY A 62 -0.42 2.31 -9.36
N HIS A 63 -0.16 2.18 -8.06
CA HIS A 63 -0.59 1.05 -7.26
C HIS A 63 -2.08 1.07 -6.92
N LEU A 64 -2.66 -0.11 -6.70
CA LEU A 64 -3.98 -0.25 -6.11
C LEU A 64 -3.86 -0.08 -4.59
N VAL A 65 -4.66 0.78 -3.97
CA VAL A 65 -4.59 1.05 -2.52
C VAL A 65 -5.88 0.63 -1.83
N VAL A 66 -5.74 -0.12 -0.75
CA VAL A 66 -6.84 -0.57 0.12
C VAL A 66 -6.56 -0.12 1.55
N LEU A 67 -7.58 0.42 2.22
CA LEU A 67 -7.57 0.71 3.65
C LEU A 67 -8.37 -0.39 4.37
N ALA A 68 -7.75 -1.04 5.36
CA ALA A 68 -8.31 -2.16 6.12
C ALA A 68 -8.39 -1.86 7.62
#